data_AF-U2Q1P9-F1
#
_entry.id   AF-U2Q1P9-F1
#
_cell.length_a   1.000
_cell.length_b   1.000
_cell.length_c   1.000
_cell.angle_alpha   90.00
_cell.angle_beta   90.00
_cell.angle_gamma   90.00
#
_symmetry.space_group_name_H-M   'P 1'
#
loop_
_entity.id
_entity.type
_entity.pdbx_description
1 polymer ?
#
loop_
_entity_poly.entity_id
_entity_poly.type
_entity_poly.pdbx_seq_one_letter_code
_entity_poly.pdbx_strand_id
1 'polypeptide(L)' 'MKPNIAAIQGLINLRFNGNKSSFAKAIGIERSHVSKVISTGACAGATFFGALMEYCKKEGLNFEDFIF' A
#
# COMPACT_ATOMS: atom_id res chain seq x y z
N MET A 1 -0.70 0.34 14.58
CA MET A 1 -0.71 -0.09 13.18
C MET A 1 0.50 0.49 12.46
N LYS A 2 1.41 -0.37 12.05
CA LYS A 2 2.58 -0.03 11.23
C LYS A 2 2.44 -0.73 9.87
N PRO A 3 2.84 -0.10 8.76
CA PRO A 3 2.78 -0.74 7.46
C PRO A 3 3.89 -1.81 7.33
N ASN A 4 3.55 -3.01 6.87
CA ASN A 4 4.52 -4.03 6.50
C ASN A 4 5.08 -3.71 5.11
N ILE A 5 6.14 -2.88 5.09
CA ILE A 5 6.73 -2.38 3.84
C ILE A 5 7.18 -3.52 2.92
N ALA A 6 7.73 -4.61 3.46
CA ALA A 6 8.17 -5.74 2.65
C ALA A 6 7.01 -6.40 1.90
N ALA A 7 5.90 -6.67 2.60
CA ALA A 7 4.70 -7.25 1.99
C ALA A 7 4.08 -6.30 0.96
N ILE A 8 3.99 -5.00 1.28
CA ILE A 8 3.45 -3.99 0.36
C ILE A 8 4.35 -3.85 -0.87
N GLN A 9 5.67 -3.89 -0.72
CA GLN A 9 6.61 -3.87 -1.85
C GLN A 9 6.46 -5.12 -2.71
N GLY A 10 6.26 -6.28 -2.10
CA GLY A 10 5.95 -7.53 -2.79
C GLY A 10 4.68 -7.43 -3.63
N LEU A 11 3.61 -6.86 -3.08
CA LEU A 11 2.37 -6.57 -3.79
C LEU A 11 2.59 -5.63 -4.98
N ILE A 12 3.35 -4.54 -4.79
CA ILE A 12 3.68 -3.58 -5.85
C ILE A 12 4.47 -4.25 -6.98
N ASN A 13 5.42 -5.12 -6.64
CA ASN A 13 6.19 -5.86 -7.63
C ASN A 13 5.31 -6.86 -8.39
N LEU A 14 4.50 -7.64 -7.68
CA LEU A 14 3.69 -8.71 -8.26
C LEU A 14 2.53 -8.19 -9.13
N ARG A 15 1.79 -7.19 -8.64
CA ARG A 15 0.56 -6.70 -9.29
C ARG A 15 0.76 -5.45 -10.15
N PHE A 16 1.80 -4.66 -9.87
CA PHE A 16 2.05 -3.39 -10.53
C PHE A 16 3.40 -3.33 -11.22
N ASN A 17 4.11 -4.45 -11.36
CA ASN A 17 5.42 -4.54 -12.00
C ASN A 17 6.43 -3.53 -11.42
N GLY A 18 6.40 -3.33 -10.10
CA GLY A 18 7.26 -2.37 -9.39
C GLY A 18 6.81 -0.91 -9.51
N ASN A 19 5.72 -0.63 -10.21
CA ASN A 19 5.25 0.73 -10.45
C ASN A 19 4.43 1.28 -9.27
N LYS A 20 5.10 2.01 -8.39
CA LYS A 20 4.49 2.70 -7.24
C LYS A 20 3.39 3.70 -7.65
N SER A 21 3.49 4.32 -8.82
CA SER A 21 2.47 5.25 -9.33
C SER A 21 1.18 4.53 -9.70
N SER A 22 1.30 3.35 -10.31
CA SER A 22 0.14 2.51 -10.64
C SER A 22 -0.55 1.99 -9.38
N PHE A 23 0.23 1.56 -8.38
CA PHE A 23 -0.31 1.18 -7.08
C PHE A 23 -1.03 2.36 -6.41
N ALA A 24 -0.42 3.55 -6.37
CA ALA A 24 -1.03 4.75 -5.81
C ALA A 24 -2.37 5.09 -6.48
N LYS A 25 -2.46 4.98 -7.81
CA LYS A 25 -3.72 5.14 -8.55
C LYS A 25 -4.75 4.07 -8.19
N ALA A 26 -4.34 2.82 -8.04
CA ALA A 26 -5.25 1.71 -7.74
C ALA A 26 -5.87 1.82 -6.34
N ILE A 27 -5.11 2.31 -5.36
CA ILE A 27 -5.62 2.57 -4.01
C ILE A 27 -6.24 3.96 -3.86
N GLY A 28 -6.13 4.84 -4.86
CA GLY A 28 -6.69 6.20 -4.81
C GLY A 28 -5.92 7.19 -3.93
N ILE A 29 -4.62 6.98 -3.74
CA ILE A 29 -3.74 7.84 -2.92
C ILE A 29 -2.73 8.57 -3.81
N GLU A 30 -2.27 9.75 -3.41
CA GLU A 30 -1.20 10.44 -4.11
C GLU A 30 0.12 9.64 -4.09
N ARG A 31 0.80 9.61 -5.25
CA ARG A 31 2.10 8.93 -5.40
C ARG A 31 3.14 9.38 -4.36
N SER A 32 3.16 10.67 -4.04
CA SER A 32 4.07 11.26 -3.05
C SER A 32 3.84 10.67 -1.65
N HIS A 33 2.58 10.47 -1.26
CA HIS A 33 2.20 9.86 0.00
C HIS A 33 2.61 8.38 0.03
N VAL A 34 2.27 7.60 -1.00
CA VAL A 34 2.74 6.21 -1.14
C VAL A 34 4.27 6.13 -1.08
N SER A 35 4.97 6.98 -1.81
CA SER A 35 6.44 6.97 -1.83
C SER A 35 7.03 7.24 -0.44
N LYS A 36 6.44 8.15 0.34
CA LYS A 36 6.84 8.39 1.73
C LYS A 36 6.63 7.13 2.57
N VAL A 37 5.43 6.54 2.55
CA VAL A 37 5.12 5.33 3.31
C VAL A 37 6.08 4.19 3.01
N ILE A 38 6.33 3.94 1.73
CA ILE A 38 7.23 2.87 1.27
C ILE A 38 8.69 3.14 1.65
N SER A 39 9.14 4.40 1.61
CA SER A 39 10.56 4.71 1.83
C SER A 39 10.92 4.87 3.31
N THR A 40 10.01 5.36 4.14
CA THR A 40 10.28 5.66 5.56
C THR A 40 9.55 4.73 6.53
N GLY A 41 8.55 3.99 6.07
CA GLY A 41 7.65 3.22 6.95
C GLY A 41 6.78 4.10 7.87
N ALA A 42 6.87 5.43 7.73
CA ALA A 42 6.24 6.41 8.58
C ALA A 42 5.15 7.19 7.82
N CYS A 43 4.21 7.79 8.55
CA CYS A 43 3.14 8.63 8.01
C CYS A 43 2.18 7.93 7.01
N ALA A 44 1.96 6.62 7.11
CA ALA A 44 0.85 5.97 6.41
C ALA A 44 -0.48 6.65 6.75
N GLY A 45 -0.76 6.79 8.06
CA GLY A 45 -1.99 7.40 8.53
C GLY A 45 -3.23 6.59 8.15
N ALA A 46 -4.39 7.02 8.67
CA ALA A 46 -5.67 6.36 8.41
C ALA A 46 -6.02 6.32 6.91
N THR A 47 -5.63 7.34 6.14
CA THR A 47 -5.93 7.43 4.70
C THR A 47 -5.27 6.30 3.90
N PHE A 48 -3.98 6.04 4.12
CA PHE A 48 -3.29 4.95 3.42
C PHE A 48 -3.83 3.58 3.82
N PHE A 49 -4.06 3.35 5.11
CA PHE A 49 -4.58 2.07 5.59
C PHE A 49 -6.01 1.81 5.13
N GLY A 50 -6.89 2.83 5.14
CA GLY A 50 -8.24 2.72 4.60
C GLY A 50 -8.24 2.40 3.10
N ALA A 51 -7.44 3.13 2.32
CA ALA A 51 -7.26 2.90 0.89
C ALA A 51 -6.72 1.50 0.58
N LEU A 52 -5.70 1.05 1.32
CA LEU A 52 -5.12 -0.28 1.17
C LEU A 52 -6.12 -1.36 1.57
N MET A 53 -6.89 -1.17 2.65
CA MET A 53 -7.92 -2.10 3.09
C MET A 53 -9.04 -2.24 2.04
N GLU A 54 -9.50 -1.13 1.46
CA GLU A 54 -10.48 -1.17 0.36
C GLU A 54 -9.95 -1.90 -0.87
N TYR A 55 -8.68 -1.66 -1.23
CA TYR A 55 -8.04 -2.36 -2.33
C TYR A 55 -7.92 -3.87 -2.04
N CYS A 56 -7.45 -4.24 -0.85
CA CYS A 56 -7.37 -5.63 -0.42
C CYS A 56 -8.74 -6.32 -0.46
N LYS A 57 -9.81 -5.64 0.00
CA LYS A 57 -11.18 -6.15 -0.04
C LYS A 57 -11.68 -6.37 -1.48
N LYS A 58 -11.34 -5.49 -2.42
CA LYS A 58 -11.70 -5.62 -3.85
C LYS A 58 -10.98 -6.78 -4.53
N GLU A 59 -9.72 -7.00 -4.19
CA GLU A 59 -8.87 -8.03 -4.79
C GLU A 59 -8.91 -9.38 -4.06
N GLY A 60 -9.66 -9.48 -2.94
CA GLY A 60 -9.71 -10.69 -2.12
C GLY A 60 -8.41 -10.99 -1.37
N LEU A 61 -7.62 -9.97 -1.05
CA LEU A 61 -6.37 -10.07 -0.30
C LEU A 61 -6.62 -9.85 1.20
N ASN A 62 -5.82 -10.51 2.02
CA ASN A 62 -5.82 -10.30 3.47
C ASN A 62 -5.06 -9.03 3.81
N PHE A 63 -5.77 -8.03 4.34
CA PHE A 63 -5.17 -6.76 4.73
C PHE A 63 -4.16 -6.91 5.89
N GLU A 64 -4.39 -7.89 6.77
CA GLU A 64 -3.54 -8.16 7.94
C GLU A 64 -2.09 -8.54 7.57
N ASP A 65 -1.87 -9.15 6.39
CA ASP A 65 -0.53 -9.46 5.89
C ASP A 65 0.31 -8.21 5.60
N PHE A 66 -0.35 -7.06 5.37
CA PHE A 66 0.28 -5.80 5.00
C PHE A 66 0.52 -4.85 6.17
N ILE A 67 0.24 -5.26 7.40
CA ILE A 67 0.33 -4.43 8.60
C ILE A 67 0.99 -5.19 9.76
N PHE A 68 1.46 -4.43 10.75
CA PHE A 68 1.90 -4.90 12.07
C PHE A 68 1.18 -4.12 13.19
#